data_AF-A0AAN6QRF7-F1
#
_entry.id   AF-A0AAN6QRF7-F1
#
_cell.length_a   1.000
_cell.length_b   1.000
_cell.length_c   1.000
_cell.angle_alpha   90.00
_cell.angle_beta   90.00
_cell.angle_gamma   90.00
#
_symmetry.space_group_name_H-M   'P 1'
#
loop_
_entity.id
_entity.type
_entity.pdbx_description
1 polymer ?
#
loop_
_entity_poly.entity_id
_entity_poly.type
_entity_poly.pdbx_seq_one_letter_code
_entity_poly.pdbx_strand_id
1 'polypeptide(L)'
;MESPRPLKRRRVSNTTLITTPSLDPTTLSPQNDPLLTHATHVLATEAAALAHITHLYLTSPPARHSLRAAVHCILSSQRAGGRLIACGVGKSAYIAQKLTATCKSLGIAAGFLHACEAVHGDLGDIRGERDVLLFRAHAGTDEFAAACAGGDEGYRADGAY
;
A
#
# COMPACT_ATOMS: atom_id res chain seq x y z
N MET A 1 65.89 -22.57 2.36
CA MET A 1 65.10 -21.93 3.42
C MET A 1 65.11 -20.44 3.12
N GLU A 2 64.04 -19.94 2.48
CA GLU A 2 63.47 -18.57 2.59
C GLU A 2 62.42 -18.46 1.45
N SER A 3 61.14 -18.62 1.78
CA SER A 3 60.02 -18.41 0.85
C SER A 3 59.81 -16.91 0.64
N PRO A 4 59.51 -16.41 -0.58
CA PRO A 4 59.21 -15.00 -0.74
C PRO A 4 57.89 -14.67 -0.01
N ARG A 5 57.94 -13.67 0.88
CA ARG A 5 56.79 -13.20 1.65
C ARG A 5 55.76 -12.56 0.72
N PRO A 6 54.44 -12.74 0.94
CA PRO A 6 53.44 -12.14 0.08
C PRO A 6 53.43 -10.60 0.26
N LEU A 7 53.43 -9.88 -0.86
CA LEU A 7 53.30 -8.42 -0.90
C LEU A 7 51.95 -8.00 -0.29
N LYS A 8 52.02 -7.23 0.79
CA LYS A 8 50.88 -6.68 1.50
C LYS A 8 50.13 -5.72 0.55
N ARG A 9 48.98 -6.16 0.04
CA ARG A 9 48.11 -5.39 -0.86
C ARG A 9 47.77 -4.04 -0.22
N ARG A 10 48.36 -2.96 -0.73
CA ARG A 10 48.11 -1.59 -0.28
C ARG A 10 46.67 -1.23 -0.60
N ARG A 11 45.83 -1.06 0.42
CA ARG A 11 44.45 -0.58 0.27
C ARG A 11 44.52 0.81 -0.36
N VAL A 12 44.07 0.94 -1.61
CA VAL A 12 43.91 2.24 -2.26
C VAL A 12 42.72 2.89 -1.57
N SER A 13 42.98 3.88 -0.73
CA SER A 13 41.96 4.73 -0.12
C SER A 13 41.37 5.62 -1.20
N ASN A 14 40.50 5.08 -2.06
CA ASN A 14 39.58 5.91 -2.82
C ASN A 14 38.52 6.43 -1.85
N THR A 15 38.91 7.43 -1.06
CA THR A 15 37.94 8.35 -0.47
C THR A 15 37.46 9.23 -1.62
N THR A 16 36.51 8.69 -2.40
CA THR A 16 35.69 9.54 -3.26
C THR A 16 34.89 10.40 -2.30
N LEU A 17 35.38 11.60 -2.01
CA LEU A 17 34.61 12.62 -1.32
C LEU A 17 33.30 12.76 -2.10
N ILE A 18 32.18 12.42 -1.47
CA ILE A 18 30.86 12.75 -1.98
C ILE A 18 30.82 14.28 -1.96
N THR A 19 31.20 14.90 -3.06
CA THR A 19 31.02 16.33 -3.25
C THR A 19 29.53 16.54 -3.43
N THR A 20 28.89 17.21 -2.48
CA THR A 20 27.57 17.79 -2.67
C THR A 20 27.64 18.63 -3.97
N PRO A 21 26.75 18.39 -4.95
CA PRO A 21 26.73 19.24 -6.14
C PRO A 21 26.53 20.68 -5.69
N SER A 22 27.39 21.58 -6.16
CA SER A 22 27.28 23.00 -5.86
C SER A 22 25.97 23.51 -6.45
N LEU A 23 25.07 23.98 -5.58
CA LEU A 23 23.86 24.67 -5.97
C LEU A 23 24.26 26.04 -6.53
N ASP A 24 24.22 26.17 -7.85
CA ASP A 24 24.41 27.46 -8.52
C ASP A 24 23.22 28.38 -8.16
N PRO A 25 23.44 29.55 -7.55
CA PRO A 25 22.36 30.42 -7.11
C PRO A 25 21.58 31.08 -8.27
N THR A 26 22.06 30.96 -9.51
CA THR A 26 21.47 31.53 -10.72
C THR A 26 20.42 30.63 -11.40
N THR A 27 20.27 29.35 -11.01
CA THR A 27 19.19 28.47 -11.50
C THR A 27 17.93 28.51 -10.64
N LEU A 28 17.90 29.33 -9.57
CA LEU A 28 16.83 29.43 -8.58
C LEU A 28 15.61 30.27 -9.01
N SER A 29 15.29 30.34 -10.31
CA SER A 29 13.96 30.78 -10.70
C SER A 29 13.01 29.58 -10.69
N PRO A 30 11.99 29.53 -9.82
CA PRO A 30 11.07 28.39 -9.73
C PRO A 30 10.31 28.12 -11.03
N GLN A 31 10.38 29.04 -12.00
CA GLN A 31 9.70 28.93 -13.29
C GLN A 31 10.46 28.11 -14.35
N ASN A 32 11.76 27.80 -14.16
CA ASN A 32 12.56 27.09 -15.17
C ASN A 32 13.26 25.81 -14.66
N ASP A 33 12.91 25.32 -13.47
CA ASP A 33 13.44 24.06 -12.95
C ASP A 33 12.48 22.90 -13.28
N PRO A 34 12.84 22.00 -14.23
CA PRO A 34 11.98 20.90 -14.64
C PRO A 34 11.75 19.86 -13.53
N LEU A 35 12.70 19.69 -12.59
CA LEU A 35 12.55 18.78 -11.45
C LEU A 35 11.56 19.34 -10.43
N LEU A 36 11.67 20.63 -10.11
CA LEU A 36 10.70 21.29 -9.23
C LEU A 36 9.31 21.33 -9.87
N THR A 37 9.23 21.59 -11.17
CA THR A 37 7.96 21.55 -11.92
C THR A 37 7.33 20.16 -11.85
N HIS A 38 8.11 19.09 -12.03
CA HIS A 38 7.58 17.73 -11.95
C HIS A 38 7.14 17.36 -10.52
N ALA A 39 7.97 17.66 -9.52
CA ALA A 39 7.63 17.37 -8.12
C ALA A 39 6.36 18.11 -7.67
N THR A 40 6.25 19.40 -7.99
CA THR A 40 5.05 20.20 -7.68
C THR A 40 3.82 19.70 -8.41
N HIS A 41 3.94 19.23 -9.66
CA HIS A 41 2.84 18.62 -10.41
C HIS A 41 2.33 17.32 -9.76
N VAL A 42 3.23 16.43 -9.33
CA VAL A 42 2.85 15.19 -8.63
C VAL A 42 2.09 15.53 -7.33
N LEU A 43 2.65 16.42 -6.50
CA LEU A 43 2.02 16.83 -5.25
C LEU A 43 0.65 17.50 -5.47
N ALA A 44 0.53 18.35 -6.49
CA ALA A 44 -0.74 18.97 -6.85
C ALA A 44 -1.78 17.92 -7.30
N THR A 45 -1.35 16.92 -8.07
CA THR A 45 -2.21 15.82 -8.52
C THR A 45 -2.71 14.98 -7.34
N GLU A 46 -1.83 14.65 -6.39
CA GLU A 46 -2.21 13.92 -5.17
C GLU A 46 -3.18 14.74 -4.30
N ALA A 47 -2.93 16.03 -4.13
CA ALA A 47 -3.82 16.93 -3.41
C ALA A 47 -5.21 17.01 -4.07
N ALA A 48 -5.25 17.12 -5.40
CA ALA A 48 -6.50 17.12 -6.16
C ALA A 48 -7.27 15.79 -6.01
N ALA A 49 -6.56 14.65 -6.02
CA ALA A 49 -7.18 13.34 -5.79
C ALA A 49 -7.82 13.24 -4.39
N LEU A 50 -7.14 13.72 -3.34
CA LEU A 50 -7.70 13.76 -1.98
C LEU A 50 -8.89 14.70 -1.85
N ALA A 51 -8.82 15.88 -2.49
CA ALA A 51 -9.95 16.81 -2.55
C ALA A 51 -11.17 16.19 -3.24
N HIS A 52 -10.95 15.42 -4.30
CA HIS A 52 -12.01 14.70 -5.00
C HIS A 52 -12.68 13.65 -4.12
N ILE A 53 -11.92 12.89 -3.32
CA ILE A 53 -12.50 11.92 -2.36
C ILE A 53 -13.42 12.62 -1.36
N THR A 54 -13.03 13.77 -0.83
CA THR A 54 -13.87 14.58 0.05
C THR A 54 -15.18 14.97 -0.66
N HIS A 55 -15.07 15.48 -1.88
CA HIS A 55 -16.23 15.84 -2.69
C HIS A 55 -17.16 14.64 -2.94
N LEU A 56 -16.61 13.45 -3.24
CA LEU A 56 -17.39 12.23 -3.43
C LEU A 56 -18.22 11.88 -2.18
N TYR A 57 -17.64 11.94 -0.98
CA TYR A 57 -18.41 11.68 0.24
C TYR A 57 -19.46 12.76 0.53
N LEU A 58 -19.22 14.01 0.17
CA LEU A 58 -20.22 15.08 0.36
C LEU A 58 -21.38 15.00 -0.65
N THR A 59 -21.11 14.58 -1.88
CA THR A 59 -22.09 14.67 -2.98
C THR A 59 -22.77 13.34 -3.33
N SER A 60 -22.14 12.20 -3.07
CA SER A 60 -22.65 10.87 -3.46
C SER A 60 -23.27 10.12 -2.27
N PRO A 61 -24.61 9.92 -2.24
CA PRO A 61 -25.26 9.12 -1.20
C PRO A 61 -24.76 7.65 -1.14
N PRO A 62 -24.56 6.94 -2.26
CA PRO A 62 -23.99 5.59 -2.23
C PRO A 62 -22.61 5.54 -1.57
N ALA A 63 -21.73 6.50 -1.87
CA ALA A 63 -20.39 6.55 -1.27
C ALA A 63 -20.45 6.70 0.25
N ARG A 64 -21.35 7.56 0.75
CA ARG A 64 -21.58 7.70 2.21
C ARG A 64 -22.13 6.44 2.83
N HIS A 65 -23.07 5.79 2.15
CA HIS A 65 -23.66 4.55 2.63
C HIS A 65 -22.60 3.47 2.78
N SER A 66 -21.80 3.21 1.74
CA SER A 66 -20.72 2.21 1.77
C SER A 66 -19.68 2.52 2.84
N LEU A 67 -19.27 3.78 2.99
CA LEU A 67 -18.32 4.16 4.06
C LEU A 67 -18.89 3.86 5.45
N ARG A 68 -20.14 4.24 5.71
CA ARG A 68 -20.80 3.97 7.00
C ARG A 68 -20.95 2.48 7.23
N ALA A 69 -21.38 1.72 6.22
CA ALA A 69 -21.53 0.28 6.30
C ALA A 69 -20.20 -0.40 6.63
N ALA A 70 -19.11 -0.01 5.97
CA ALA A 70 -17.77 -0.54 6.25
C ALA A 70 -17.33 -0.26 7.70
N VAL A 71 -17.50 0.98 8.18
CA VAL A 71 -17.20 1.34 9.58
C VAL A 71 -18.04 0.52 10.56
N HIS A 72 -19.34 0.38 10.31
CA HIS A 72 -20.23 -0.42 11.16
C HIS A 72 -19.84 -1.90 11.17
N CYS A 73 -19.48 -2.47 10.03
CA CYS A 73 -19.04 -3.85 9.92
C CYS A 73 -17.77 -4.10 10.76
N ILE A 74 -16.77 -3.22 10.62
CA ILE A 74 -15.52 -3.30 11.40
C ILE A 74 -15.82 -3.19 12.90
N LEU A 75 -16.60 -2.21 13.32
CA LEU A 75 -16.93 -2.02 14.74
C LEU A 75 -17.70 -3.21 15.33
N SER A 76 -18.67 -3.76 14.59
CA SER A 76 -19.43 -4.94 15.02
C SER A 76 -18.53 -6.17 15.15
N SER A 77 -17.62 -6.37 14.20
CA SER A 77 -16.61 -7.43 14.26
C SER A 77 -15.73 -7.32 15.50
N GLN A 78 -15.18 -6.13 15.76
CA GLN A 78 -14.34 -5.89 16.94
C GLN A 78 -15.09 -6.18 18.25
N ARG A 79 -16.35 -5.77 18.37
CA ARG A 79 -17.19 -6.06 19.54
C ARG A 79 -17.43 -7.55 19.75
N ALA A 80 -17.48 -8.31 18.66
CA ALA A 80 -17.66 -9.75 18.68
C ALA A 80 -16.32 -10.53 18.79
N GLY A 81 -15.20 -9.82 19.05
CA GLY A 81 -13.87 -10.42 19.16
C GLY A 81 -13.26 -10.87 17.84
N GLY A 82 -13.80 -10.40 16.71
CA GLY A 82 -13.24 -10.56 15.37
C GLY A 82 -12.14 -9.54 15.07
N ARG A 83 -11.50 -9.71 13.91
CA ARG A 83 -10.35 -8.92 13.47
C ARG A 83 -10.59 -8.34 12.08
N LEU A 84 -9.98 -7.20 11.80
CA LEU A 84 -9.89 -6.64 10.46
C LEU A 84 -8.71 -7.26 9.71
N ILE A 85 -8.96 -8.09 8.70
CA ILE A 85 -7.92 -8.65 7.84
C ILE A 85 -7.85 -7.79 6.58
N ALA A 86 -6.79 -7.00 6.42
CA ALA A 86 -6.57 -6.22 5.21
C ALA A 86 -5.79 -7.05 4.18
N CYS A 87 -6.18 -6.98 2.91
CA CYS A 87 -5.52 -7.71 1.83
C CYS A 87 -5.33 -6.84 0.58
N GLY A 88 -4.33 -7.19 -0.22
CA GLY A 88 -3.98 -6.50 -1.45
C GLY A 88 -2.78 -7.15 -2.16
N VAL A 89 -2.53 -6.73 -3.40
CA VAL A 89 -1.43 -7.16 -4.26
C VAL A 89 -0.59 -5.98 -4.79
N GLY A 90 0.70 -6.17 -5.02
CA GLY A 90 1.57 -5.12 -5.56
C GLY A 90 1.57 -3.84 -4.71
N LYS A 91 1.45 -2.66 -5.33
CA LYS A 91 1.40 -1.37 -4.61
C LYS A 91 0.24 -1.32 -3.60
N SER A 92 -0.83 -2.08 -3.87
CA SER A 92 -1.99 -2.16 -2.99
C SER A 92 -1.69 -2.82 -1.64
N ALA A 93 -0.80 -3.82 -1.64
CA ALA A 93 -0.31 -4.50 -0.45
C ALA A 93 0.38 -3.54 0.54
N TYR A 94 1.24 -2.64 0.08
CA TYR A 94 1.93 -1.69 0.98
C TYR A 94 0.97 -0.78 1.75
N ILE A 95 -0.09 -0.31 1.09
CA ILE A 95 -1.10 0.52 1.78
C ILE A 95 -1.98 -0.32 2.70
N ALA A 96 -2.33 -1.57 2.32
CA ALA A 96 -3.03 -2.48 3.22
C ALA A 96 -2.20 -2.78 4.47
N GLN A 97 -0.89 -3.01 4.35
CA GLN A 97 0.03 -3.17 5.48
C GLN A 97 0.09 -1.94 6.38
N LYS A 98 0.20 -0.73 5.79
CA LYS A 98 0.17 0.53 6.55
C LYS A 98 -1.15 0.69 7.28
N LEU A 99 -2.27 0.37 6.63
CA LEU A 99 -3.59 0.41 7.23
C LEU A 99 -3.69 -0.55 8.42
N THR A 100 -3.24 -1.80 8.27
CA THR A 100 -3.17 -2.77 9.37
C THR A 100 -2.35 -2.22 10.53
N ALA A 101 -1.18 -1.62 10.26
CA ALA A 101 -0.36 -1.01 11.30
C ALA A 101 -1.06 0.15 12.00
N THR A 102 -1.74 1.03 11.25
CA THR A 102 -2.55 2.12 11.80
C THR A 102 -3.68 1.58 12.67
N CYS A 103 -4.45 0.60 12.20
CA CYS A 103 -5.53 -0.02 12.98
C CYS A 103 -5.01 -0.62 14.29
N LYS A 104 -3.93 -1.39 14.25
CA LYS A 104 -3.27 -1.93 15.46
C LYS A 104 -2.88 -0.82 16.44
N SER A 105 -2.33 0.30 15.93
CA SER A 105 -1.94 1.44 16.78
C SER A 105 -3.13 2.16 17.44
N LEU A 106 -4.32 2.03 16.86
CA LEU A 106 -5.58 2.56 17.38
C LEU A 106 -6.31 1.56 18.29
N GLY A 107 -5.71 0.40 18.59
CA GLY A 107 -6.32 -0.66 19.40
C GLY A 107 -7.33 -1.54 18.66
N ILE A 108 -7.40 -1.44 17.33
CA ILE A 108 -8.24 -2.30 16.48
C ILE A 108 -7.46 -3.57 16.17
N ALA A 109 -8.00 -4.73 16.53
CA ALA A 109 -7.42 -6.02 16.19
C ALA A 109 -7.42 -6.20 14.67
N ALA A 110 -6.24 -6.20 14.06
CA ALA A 110 -6.10 -6.28 12.61
C ALA A 110 -4.95 -7.21 12.16
N GLY A 111 -5.07 -7.74 10.95
CA GLY A 111 -4.07 -8.57 10.26
C GLY A 111 -3.83 -8.07 8.84
N PHE A 112 -2.77 -8.55 8.20
CA PHE A 112 -2.53 -8.35 6.77
C PHE A 112 -2.38 -9.72 6.12
N LEU A 113 -3.04 -9.93 4.99
CA LEU A 113 -2.97 -11.14 4.19
C LEU A 113 -2.56 -10.77 2.76
N HIS A 114 -1.44 -11.33 2.29
CA HIS A 114 -1.03 -11.13 0.91
C HIS A 114 -1.88 -12.02 -0.01
N ALA A 115 -2.56 -11.46 -1.00
CA ALA A 115 -3.61 -12.20 -1.72
C ALA A 115 -3.09 -13.42 -2.50
N CYS A 116 -1.83 -13.39 -2.99
CA CYS A 116 -1.22 -14.53 -3.66
C CYS A 116 -0.86 -15.69 -2.70
N GLU A 117 -0.64 -15.38 -1.42
CA GLU A 117 -0.27 -16.37 -0.39
C GLU A 117 -1.53 -16.96 0.27
N ALA A 118 -2.65 -16.24 0.22
CA ALA A 118 -3.97 -16.70 0.67
C ALA A 118 -4.37 -18.05 0.04
N VAL A 119 -4.14 -18.22 -1.27
CA VAL A 119 -4.46 -19.45 -2.01
C VAL A 119 -3.60 -20.65 -1.56
N HIS A 120 -2.42 -20.39 -0.97
CA HIS A 120 -1.44 -21.41 -0.60
C HIS A 120 -1.47 -21.80 0.89
N GLY A 121 -2.46 -21.33 1.67
CA GLY A 121 -2.69 -21.77 3.05
C GLY A 121 -2.90 -20.64 4.06
N ASP A 122 -2.58 -19.40 3.71
CA ASP A 122 -2.70 -18.26 4.63
C ASP A 122 -4.16 -17.84 4.89
N LEU A 123 -5.13 -18.40 4.17
CA LEU A 123 -6.55 -18.31 4.53
C LEU A 123 -6.83 -18.89 5.93
N GLY A 124 -5.96 -19.79 6.44
CA GLY A 124 -6.05 -20.30 7.81
C GLY A 124 -5.82 -19.23 8.89
N ASP A 125 -5.29 -18.06 8.53
CA ASP A 125 -5.15 -16.92 9.44
C ASP A 125 -6.46 -16.15 9.66
N ILE A 126 -7.50 -16.43 8.87
CA ILE A 126 -8.87 -15.99 9.12
C ILE A 126 -9.48 -16.96 10.13
N ARG A 127 -9.65 -16.52 11.37
CA ARG A 127 -9.88 -17.42 12.51
C ARG A 127 -11.35 -17.56 12.92
N GLY A 128 -12.30 -16.98 12.18
CA GLY A 128 -13.72 -17.29 12.36
C GLY A 128 -14.68 -16.40 11.58
N GLU A 129 -15.97 -16.73 11.64
CA GLU A 129 -17.10 -16.02 10.99
C GLU A 129 -17.23 -14.53 11.35
N ARG A 130 -16.46 -14.08 12.33
CA ARG A 130 -16.51 -12.73 12.89
C ARG A 130 -15.43 -11.80 12.33
N ASP A 131 -14.46 -12.34 11.58
CA ASP A 131 -13.42 -11.53 10.95
C ASP A 131 -13.98 -10.76 9.75
N VAL A 132 -13.47 -9.56 9.51
CA VAL A 132 -13.84 -8.70 8.39
C VAL A 132 -12.68 -8.61 7.44
N LEU A 133 -12.91 -8.99 6.19
CA LEU A 133 -11.92 -8.88 5.12
C LEU A 133 -12.05 -7.53 4.41
N LEU A 134 -10.95 -6.77 4.35
CA LEU A 134 -10.87 -5.51 3.64
C LEU A 134 -9.84 -5.60 2.51
N PHE A 135 -10.34 -5.59 1.27
CA PHE A 135 -9.50 -5.61 0.09
C PHE A 135 -9.21 -4.18 -0.41
N ARG A 136 -7.93 -3.86 -0.62
CA ARG A 136 -7.51 -2.63 -1.32
C ARG A 136 -7.16 -2.97 -2.75
N ALA A 137 -7.90 -2.43 -3.71
CA ALA A 137 -7.52 -2.40 -5.13
C ALA A 137 -7.71 -1.00 -5.73
N HIS A 138 -6.97 -0.74 -6.81
CA HIS A 138 -7.24 0.38 -7.71
C HIS A 138 -7.99 -0.17 -8.92
N ALA A 139 -8.86 0.65 -9.54
CA ALA A 139 -9.89 0.22 -10.50
C ALA A 139 -9.42 -0.83 -11.51
N GLY A 140 -10.16 -1.93 -11.56
CA GLY A 140 -9.84 -3.17 -12.26
C GLY A 140 -10.38 -4.34 -11.46
N THR A 141 -11.71 -4.45 -11.35
CA THR A 141 -12.37 -5.63 -10.75
C THR A 141 -11.87 -6.94 -11.37
N ASP A 142 -11.40 -6.88 -12.61
CA ASP A 142 -10.91 -8.00 -13.40
C ASP A 142 -9.48 -8.43 -12.99
N GLU A 143 -8.67 -7.55 -12.38
CA GLU A 143 -7.31 -7.91 -11.96
C GLU A 143 -7.30 -8.81 -10.72
N PHE A 144 -8.26 -8.66 -9.82
CA PHE A 144 -8.39 -9.56 -8.66
C PHE A 144 -8.94 -10.92 -9.07
N ALA A 145 -9.98 -10.94 -9.91
CA ALA A 145 -10.46 -12.18 -10.52
C ALA A 145 -9.32 -12.88 -11.25
N ALA A 146 -8.52 -12.18 -12.07
CA ALA A 146 -7.38 -12.76 -12.78
C ALA A 146 -6.22 -13.20 -11.86
N ALA A 147 -5.89 -12.42 -10.82
CA ALA A 147 -4.82 -12.77 -9.88
C ALA A 147 -5.15 -13.97 -8.99
N CYS A 148 -6.44 -14.21 -8.71
CA CYS A 148 -6.92 -15.35 -7.94
C CYS A 148 -7.39 -16.53 -8.82
N ALA A 149 -7.87 -16.30 -10.06
CA ALA A 149 -8.38 -17.31 -10.98
C ALA A 149 -7.28 -18.02 -11.80
N GLY A 150 -6.11 -18.22 -11.21
CA GLY A 150 -5.16 -19.25 -11.67
C GLY A 150 -5.69 -20.69 -11.50
N GLY A 151 -6.97 -20.88 -11.16
CA GLY A 151 -7.64 -22.16 -11.07
C GLY A 151 -9.17 -21.97 -10.92
N ASP A 152 -9.89 -22.46 -11.92
CA ASP A 152 -11.33 -22.72 -12.02
C ASP A 152 -12.38 -21.61 -11.88
N GLU A 153 -13.23 -21.57 -12.92
CA GLU A 153 -14.46 -20.79 -13.04
C GLU A 153 -15.45 -21.09 -11.91
N GLY A 154 -15.99 -20.06 -11.27
CA GLY A 154 -17.21 -20.21 -10.47
C GLY A 154 -17.40 -19.23 -9.34
N TYR A 155 -17.67 -17.95 -9.63
CA TYR A 155 -18.45 -17.14 -8.70
C TYR A 155 -19.44 -16.24 -9.45
N ARG A 156 -20.66 -16.77 -9.60
CA ARG A 156 -21.85 -16.02 -10.03
C ARG A 156 -22.25 -15.08 -8.88
N ALA A 157 -22.15 -13.78 -9.12
CA ALA A 157 -22.78 -12.78 -8.27
C ALA A 157 -24.28 -12.71 -8.63
N ASP A 158 -25.12 -13.47 -7.92
CA ASP A 158 -26.58 -13.33 -7.96
C ASP A 158 -27.09 -12.73 -6.64
N GLY A 159 -27.76 -11.58 -6.75
CA GLY A 159 -28.75 -11.02 -5.82
C GLY A 159 -28.19 -10.41 -4.53
N ALA A 160 -28.78 -9.38 -3.92
CA ALA A 160 -29.93 -8.53 -4.22
C ALA A 160 -29.79 -7.30 -3.28
N TYR A 161 -30.45 -6.21 -3.66
CA TYR A 161 -30.60 -4.98 -2.87
C TYR A 161 -31.15 -5.21 -1.45
#